data_AF-A0A533SGF9-F1
#
_entry.id   AF-A0A533SGF9-F1
#
_cell.length_a   1.000
_cell.length_b   1.000
_cell.length_c   1.000
_cell.angle_alpha   90.00
_cell.angle_beta   90.00
_cell.angle_gamma   90.00
#
_symmetry.space_group_name_H-M   'P 1'
#
loop_
_entity.id
_entity.type
_entity.pdbx_description
1 polymer ?
#
loop_
_entity_poly.entity_id
_entity_poly.type
_entity_poly.pdbx_seq_one_letter_code
_entity_poly.pdbx_strand_id
1 'polypeptide(L)' 'MEKLFQRHVDVEFMYAFAGFSGAGAVMIFRFRQHEEGVRILREGGARILDAKAFGALDSESGS' A
#
# COMPACT_ATOMS: atom_id res chain seq x y z
N MET A 1 8.84 3.24 -6.12
CA MET A 1 7.99 3.94 -7.12
C MET A 1 8.55 3.83 -8.53
N GLU A 2 9.84 4.09 -8.74
CA GLU A 2 10.56 3.90 -10.03
C GLU A 2 10.18 2.59 -10.78
N LYS A 3 10.14 1.46 -10.06
CA LYS A 3 9.86 0.13 -10.66
C LYS A 3 8.43 -0.07 -11.17
N LEU A 4 7.44 0.70 -10.69
CA LEU A 4 6.05 0.59 -11.16
C LEU A 4 5.91 1.14 -12.59
N PHE A 5 6.57 2.26 -12.86
CA PHE A 5 6.55 2.90 -14.19
C PHE A 5 7.32 2.08 -15.25
N GLN A 6 8.41 1.42 -14.86
CA GLN A 6 9.23 0.64 -15.79
C GLN A 6 8.58 -0.67 -16.25
N ARG A 7 7.56 -1.17 -15.55
CA ARG A 7 6.94 -2.49 -15.81
C ARG A 7 5.54 -2.44 -16.45
N HIS A 8 5.08 -1.27 -16.93
CA HIS A 8 3.73 -1.11 -17.52
C HIS A 8 2.59 -1.57 -16.60
N VAL A 9 2.74 -1.36 -15.29
CA VAL A 9 1.66 -1.65 -14.35
C VAL A 9 0.79 -0.41 -14.20
N ASP A 10 -0.40 -0.48 -14.79
CA ASP A 10 -1.40 0.58 -14.68
C ASP A 10 -1.92 0.68 -13.24
N VAL A 11 -1.53 1.76 -12.58
CA VAL A 11 -2.08 2.18 -11.29
C VAL A 11 -3.36 2.95 -11.57
N GLU A 12 -4.52 2.42 -11.15
CA GLU A 12 -5.80 3.07 -11.39
C GLU A 12 -6.00 4.27 -10.45
N PHE A 13 -5.53 4.16 -9.21
CA PHE A 13 -5.38 5.27 -8.28
C PHE A 13 -4.48 4.90 -7.11
N MET A 14 -3.88 5.93 -6.51
CA MET A 14 -3.05 5.85 -5.32
C MET A 14 -3.47 6.94 -4.35
N TYR A 15 -3.66 6.60 -3.08
CA TYR A 15 -3.84 7.58 -2.02
C TYR A 15 -3.02 7.20 -0.79
N ALA A 16 -2.50 8.20 -0.11
CA ALA A 16 -1.82 8.03 1.17
C ALA A 16 -2.82 8.30 2.29
N PHE A 17 -2.97 7.32 3.18
CA PHE A 17 -3.60 7.49 4.47
C PHE A 17 -2.50 7.66 5.51
N ALA A 18 -2.17 8.91 5.82
CA ALA A 18 -1.38 9.20 7.01
C ALA A 18 -2.31 8.98 8.21
N GLY A 19 -2.11 7.88 8.94
CA GLY A 19 -2.75 7.73 10.25
C GLY A 19 -2.34 8.88 11.18
N PHE A 20 -3.07 9.10 12.26
CA PHE A 20 -2.84 10.24 13.17
C PHE A 20 -1.58 10.09 14.05
N SER A 21 -0.98 8.91 14.15
CA SER A 21 0.30 8.73 14.85
C SER A 21 1.44 8.97 13.85
N GLY A 22 2.24 10.01 14.10
CA GLY A 22 3.28 10.53 13.19
C GLY A 22 4.45 9.59 12.85
N ALA A 23 4.31 8.28 13.04
CA ALA A 23 5.33 7.27 12.79
C ALA A 23 5.31 6.69 11.37
N GLY A 24 4.24 6.88 10.58
CA GLY A 24 4.20 6.40 9.20
C GLY A 24 2.90 6.65 8.43
N ALA A 25 2.98 6.57 7.11
CA ALA A 25 1.82 6.66 6.22
C ALA A 25 1.54 5.31 5.56
N VAL A 26 0.27 4.93 5.47
CA VAL A 26 -0.18 3.76 4.71
C VAL A 26 -0.49 4.21 3.30
N MET A 27 0.10 3.57 2.30
CA MET A 27 -0.18 3.83 0.89
C MET A 27 -1.15 2.78 0.38
N ILE A 28 -2.29 3.21 -0.15
CA ILE A 28 -3.28 2.31 -0.75
C ILE A 28 -3.16 2.42 -2.26
N PHE A 29 -2.92 1.27 -2.88
CA PHE A 29 -2.78 1.13 -4.32
C PHE A 29 -3.91 0.25 -4.86
N ARG A 30 -4.53 0.72 -5.94
CA ARG A 30 -5.37 -0.15 -6.78
C ARG A 30 -4.66 -0.41 -8.10
N PHE A 31 -4.30 -1.67 -8.31
CA PHE A 31 -3.74 -2.15 -9.56
C PHE A 31 -4.82 -2.84 -10.38
N ARG A 32 -4.82 -2.61 -11.70
CA ARG A 32 -5.69 -3.39 -12.61
C ARG A 32 -5.27 -4.86 -12.63
N GLN A 33 -3.97 -5.11 -12.58
CA GLN A 33 -3.37 -6.44 -12.48
C GLN A 33 -2.88 -6.67 -11.05
N HIS A 34 -3.80 -7.14 -10.20
CA HIS A 34 -3.59 -7.27 -8.75
C HIS A 34 -2.30 -8.03 -8.39
N GLU A 35 -2.12 -9.23 -8.95
CA GLU A 35 -0.99 -10.12 -8.59
C GLU A 35 0.37 -9.53 -8.96
N GLU A 36 0.50 -8.91 -10.14
CA GLU A 36 1.77 -8.30 -10.57
C GLU A 36 2.11 -7.06 -9.74
N GLY A 37 1.10 -6.26 -9.38
CA GLY A 37 1.28 -5.11 -8.48
C GLY A 37 1.78 -5.53 -7.10
N VAL A 38 1.17 -6.55 -6.50
CA VAL A 38 1.60 -7.12 -5.21
C VAL A 38 3.04 -7.64 -5.30
N ARG A 39 3.38 -8.34 -6.38
CA ARG A 39 4.74 -8.86 -6.61
C ARG A 39 5.78 -7.74 -6.67
N ILE A 40 5.55 -6.69 -7.46
CA ILE A 40 6.48 -5.55 -7.58
C ILE A 40 6.68 -4.85 -6.24
N LEU A 41 5.60 -4.62 -5.49
CA LEU A 41 5.70 -3.96 -4.19
C LEU A 41 6.53 -4.79 -3.21
N ARG A 42 6.32 -6.12 -3.17
CA ARG A 42 7.15 -7.04 -2.36
C ARG A 42 8.61 -7.06 -2.79
N GLU A 43 8.87 -7.17 -4.10
CA GLU A 43 10.24 -7.09 -4.67
C GLU A 43 10.92 -5.73 -4.39
N GLY A 44 10.14 -4.68 -4.16
CA GLY A 44 10.60 -3.35 -3.77
C GLY A 44 10.82 -3.15 -2.27
N GLY A 45 10.59 -4.19 -1.45
CA GLY A 45 10.74 -4.12 0.01
C GLY A 45 9.55 -3.51 0.76
N ALA A 46 8.41 -3.31 0.09
CA ALA A 46 7.22 -2.81 0.75
C ALA A 46 6.57 -3.90 1.62
N ARG A 47 6.19 -3.53 2.85
CA ARG A 47 5.34 -4.37 3.70
C ARG A 47 3.90 -4.29 3.20
N ILE A 48 3.37 -5.42 2.75
CA ILE A 48 1.96 -5.53 2.34
C ILE A 48 1.12 -5.82 3.58
N LEU A 49 0.06 -5.03 3.78
CA LEU A 49 -0.90 -5.22 4.85
C LEU A 49 -2.12 -5.98 4.30
N ASP A 50 -2.55 -7.01 5.03
CA ASP A 50 -3.86 -7.63 4.78
C ASP A 50 -4.98 -6.84 5.49
N ALA A 51 -6.23 -7.21 5.23
CA ALA A 51 -7.39 -6.53 5.80
C ALA A 51 -7.41 -6.53 7.33
N LYS A 52 -6.88 -7.58 7.97
CA LYS A 52 -6.84 -7.69 9.44
C LYS A 52 -5.78 -6.76 10.02
N ALA A 53 -4.59 -6.75 9.43
CA ALA A 53 -3.49 -5.86 9.82
C ALA A 53 -3.86 -4.38 9.57
N PHE A 54 -4.57 -4.10 8.48
CA PHE A 54 -5.08 -2.76 8.19
C PHE A 54 -6.14 -2.31 9.22
N GLY A 55 -7.12 -3.16 9.53
CA GLY A 55 -8.15 -2.83 10.53
C GLY A 55 -7.58 -2.67 11.95
N ALA A 56 -6.52 -3.41 12.30
CA ALA A 56 -5.82 -3.24 13.58
C ALA A 56 -5.15 -1.86 13.70
N LEU A 57 -4.54 -1.35 12.61
CA LEU A 57 -3.96 0.00 12.59
C LEU A 57 -5.01 1.10 12.74
N ASP A 58 -6.19 0.90 12.17
CA ASP A 58 -7.32 1.82 12.33
C ASP A 58 -7.84 1.84 13.79
N SER A 59 -7.86 0.67 14.43
CA SER A 59 -8.37 0.51 15.81
C SER A 59 -7.44 1.07 16.89
N GLU A 60 -6.11 0.97 16.71
CA GLU A 60 -5.11 1.54 17.64
C GLU A 60 -5.06 3.09 17.60
N SER A 61 -5.69 3.69 16.59
CA SER A 61 -5.72 5.14 16.39
C SER A 61 -6.87 5.84 17.12
N GLY A 62 -7.77 5.09 17.77
CA GLY A 62 -9.03 5.58 18.34
C GLY A 62 -9.19 5.39 19.86
N SER A 63 -8.11 5.29 20.64
CA SER A 63 -8.14 5.18 22.11
C SER A 63 -7.39 6.33 22.78
#